data_AF-A0A1B9FYT2-F1
#
_entry.id   AF-A0A1B9FYT2-F1
#
_cell.length_a   1.000
_cell.length_b   1.000
_cell.length_c   1.000
_cell.angle_alpha   90.00
_cell.angle_beta   90.00
_cell.angle_gamma   90.00
#
_symmetry.space_group_name_H-M   'P 1'
#
loop_
_entity.id
_entity.type
_entity.pdbx_description
1 polymer ?
#
loop_
_entity_poly.entity_id
_entity_poly.type
_entity_poly.pdbx_seq_one_letter_code
_entity_poly.pdbx_strand_id
1 'polypeptide(L)'
;MINLRPTYFPPTATDEASSPSLKLLPDRVTSRGRTKKGKGAWVTCNEGIIAGLMSKKGPHIGFLRHYPSITIPENIQFIIHHQLLERIKIELQNLSNTLNSLSPRPRRESTTSEDRSASSGDMGYKPIMRRLTNAQVSSIPGLSNTILPDGVSVHPHPSSSVDRFQGDIIALLDISNLSPPASKSTDQDDTTKVAIPLIPIQGKSIPLYTLSTLFPPSLHTELDSQIKKILSIERRSKRRSILRLGLGAGSGPKQKSDLSDIIALYSHPSTEDRRGISGIPLAVALWRIRCFLGYGWGS
;
A
#
# COMPACT_ATOMS: atom_id res chain seq x y z
N MET A 1 15.07 4.73 -6.00
CA MET A 1 16.28 5.32 -5.38
C MET A 1 15.88 6.01 -4.07
N ILE A 2 16.77 6.04 -3.09
CA ILE A 2 16.64 6.75 -1.81
C ILE A 2 17.74 7.81 -1.76
N ASN A 3 17.43 9.00 -1.27
CA ASN A 3 18.41 10.04 -1.01
C ASN A 3 18.88 9.95 0.44
N LEU A 4 20.16 9.72 0.67
CA LEU A 4 20.78 9.79 1.98
C LEU A 4 21.37 11.19 2.18
N ARG A 5 20.91 11.91 3.20
CA ARG A 5 21.38 13.27 3.50
C ARG A 5 22.05 13.36 4.87
N PRO A 6 23.10 14.20 4.99
CA PRO A 6 23.73 14.48 6.28
C PRO A 6 22.69 15.00 7.28
N THR A 7 22.65 14.38 8.45
CA THR A 7 21.80 14.77 9.56
C THR A 7 22.69 14.96 10.79
N TYR A 8 22.58 16.12 11.42
CA TYR A 8 23.34 16.47 12.60
C TYR A 8 22.75 15.81 13.84
N PHE A 9 23.60 15.14 14.60
CA PHE A 9 23.28 14.59 15.90
C PHE A 9 24.07 15.38 16.95
N PRO A 10 23.38 16.18 17.80
CA PRO A 10 24.05 16.87 18.88
C PRO A 10 24.61 15.85 19.89
N PRO A 11 25.68 16.21 20.63
CA PRO A 11 26.12 15.45 21.79
C PRO A 11 24.96 15.22 22.75
N THR A 12 24.83 14.00 23.25
CA THR A 12 23.86 13.70 24.31
C THR A 12 24.39 14.22 25.64
N ALA A 13 23.55 14.89 26.42
CA ALA A 13 23.95 15.50 27.71
C ALA A 13 24.52 14.51 28.74
N THR A 14 24.21 13.22 28.59
CA THR A 14 24.74 12.13 29.42
C THR A 14 26.15 11.68 29.03
N ASP A 15 26.67 12.16 27.91
CA ASP A 15 27.94 11.69 27.33
C ASP A 15 28.71 12.92 26.81
N GLU A 16 29.25 13.72 27.74
CA GLU A 16 29.98 14.96 27.46
C GLU A 16 31.24 14.75 26.60
N ALA A 17 31.69 13.49 26.46
CA ALA A 17 32.78 13.10 25.58
C ALA A 17 32.33 12.80 24.13
N SER A 18 31.03 12.70 23.86
CA SER A 18 30.52 12.40 22.52
C SER A 18 30.68 13.62 21.61
N SER A 19 31.56 13.54 20.62
CA SER A 19 31.68 14.61 19.63
C SER A 19 30.41 14.68 18.76
N PRO A 20 29.98 15.89 18.33
CA PRO A 20 28.88 16.03 17.40
C PRO A 20 29.13 15.18 16.15
N SER A 21 28.13 14.43 15.70
CA SER A 21 28.28 13.51 14.57
C SER A 21 27.33 13.84 13.43
N LEU A 22 27.83 13.73 12.20
CA LEU A 22 27.02 13.84 10.99
C LEU A 22 26.78 12.42 10.45
N LYS A 23 25.52 12.04 10.35
CA LYS A 23 25.13 10.72 9.84
C LYS A 23 24.33 10.85 8.55
N LEU A 24 24.64 10.04 7.54
CA LEU A 24 23.82 9.94 6.34
C LEU A 24 22.55 9.14 6.65
N LEU A 25 21.41 9.81 6.60
CA LEU A 25 20.11 9.21 6.84
C LEU A 25 19.18 9.37 5.65
N PRO A 26 18.24 8.44 5.44
CA PRO A 26 17.21 8.62 4.43
C PRO A 26 16.48 9.95 4.63
N ASP A 27 16.41 10.72 3.54
CA ASP A 27 15.62 11.93 3.44
C ASP A 27 14.28 11.59 2.76
N ARG A 28 13.19 12.12 3.31
CA ARG A 28 11.85 12.11 2.68
C ARG A 28 11.25 10.74 2.34
N VAL A 29 11.57 9.69 3.08
CA VAL A 29 10.85 8.41 2.93
C VAL A 29 9.44 8.54 3.54
N THR A 30 9.34 9.11 4.76
CA THR A 30 8.06 9.30 5.46
C THR A 30 7.37 10.63 5.13
N SER A 31 8.11 11.75 5.00
CA SER A 31 7.52 13.09 4.83
C SER A 31 7.51 13.59 3.38
N ARG A 32 6.48 14.36 3.01
CA ARG A 32 6.44 15.13 1.73
C ARG A 32 7.06 16.54 1.85
N GLY A 33 7.78 16.83 2.94
CA GLY A 33 8.19 18.17 3.36
C GLY A 33 9.46 18.73 2.70
N ARG A 34 9.95 19.87 3.21
CA ARG A 34 11.19 20.53 2.74
C ARG A 34 12.40 19.59 2.82
N THR A 35 13.25 19.61 1.79
CA THR A 35 14.50 18.82 1.74
C THR A 35 15.38 19.22 2.92
N LYS A 36 16.02 18.24 3.57
CA LYS A 36 17.16 18.55 4.44
C LYS A 36 18.20 19.32 3.64
N LYS A 37 18.79 20.38 4.18
CA LYS A 37 19.85 21.14 3.49
C LYS A 37 21.12 20.27 3.36
N GLY A 38 21.94 20.55 2.36
CA GLY A 38 23.22 19.84 2.11
C GLY A 38 23.24 18.94 0.88
N LYS A 39 24.45 18.52 0.48
CA LYS A 39 24.66 17.54 -0.59
C LYS A 39 24.37 16.14 -0.04
N GLY A 40 23.49 15.41 -0.72
CA GLY A 40 23.15 14.02 -0.38
C GLY A 40 23.74 13.03 -1.39
N ALA A 41 23.72 11.75 -1.03
CA ALA A 41 24.06 10.65 -1.90
C ALA A 41 22.78 9.91 -2.31
N TRP A 42 22.62 9.65 -3.60
CA TRP A 42 21.54 8.82 -4.08
C TRP A 42 21.97 7.36 -4.14
N VAL A 43 21.15 6.48 -3.56
CA VAL A 43 21.41 5.04 -3.52
C VAL A 43 20.20 4.30 -4.08
N THR A 44 20.44 3.17 -4.74
CA THR A 44 19.37 2.25 -5.15
C THR A 44 18.59 1.76 -3.93
N CYS A 45 17.27 1.73 -4.05
CA CYS A 45 16.37 1.28 -2.98
C CYS A 45 16.33 -0.26 -3.02
N ASN A 46 17.39 -0.90 -2.54
CA ASN A 46 17.55 -2.35 -2.49
C ASN A 46 18.34 -2.71 -1.23
N GLU A 47 17.82 -3.66 -0.48
CA GLU A 47 18.34 -4.09 0.82
C GLU A 47 19.79 -4.57 0.73
N GLY A 48 20.12 -5.42 -0.25
CA GLY A 48 21.48 -5.91 -0.47
C GLY A 48 22.47 -4.80 -0.83
N ILE A 49 22.04 -3.84 -1.67
CA ILE A 49 22.88 -2.67 -2.01
C ILE A 49 23.12 -1.79 -0.79
N ILE A 50 22.08 -1.58 0.04
CA ILE A 50 22.16 -0.78 1.26
C ILE A 50 23.05 -1.46 2.30
N ALA A 51 22.94 -2.78 2.49
CA ALA A 51 23.85 -3.54 3.33
C ALA A 51 25.31 -3.41 2.85
N GLY A 52 25.53 -3.38 1.53
CA GLY A 52 26.83 -3.13 0.93
C GLY A 52 27.43 -1.75 1.21
N LEU A 53 26.64 -0.74 1.58
CA LEU A 53 27.16 0.58 1.99
C LEU A 53 27.96 0.54 3.29
N MET A 54 27.71 -0.46 4.12
CA MET A 54 28.46 -0.67 5.37
C MET A 54 29.79 -1.39 5.12
N SER A 55 29.98 -1.97 3.93
CA SER A 55 31.21 -2.67 3.61
C SER A 55 32.35 -1.67 3.35
N LYS A 56 33.57 -2.02 3.81
CA LYS A 56 34.79 -1.20 3.60
C LYS A 56 35.24 -1.12 2.13
N LYS A 57 34.45 -1.62 1.17
CA LYS A 57 34.75 -1.59 -0.26
C LYS A 57 33.51 -1.13 -1.05
N GLY A 58 33.67 -0.19 -1.96
CA GLY A 58 32.58 0.22 -2.85
C GLY A 58 32.75 1.62 -3.45
N PRO A 59 31.95 1.95 -4.49
CA PRO A 59 32.06 3.23 -5.20
C PRO A 59 31.71 4.45 -4.33
N HIS A 60 30.90 4.24 -3.28
CA HIS A 60 30.51 5.28 -2.31
C HIS A 60 31.67 5.72 -1.40
N ILE A 61 32.73 4.92 -1.27
CA ILE A 61 33.89 5.23 -0.41
C ILE A 61 34.65 6.43 -0.93
N GLY A 62 34.80 6.57 -2.24
CA GLY A 62 35.42 7.75 -2.83
C GLY A 62 34.70 9.02 -2.38
N PHE A 63 33.37 9.03 -2.41
CA PHE A 63 32.57 10.16 -1.93
C PHE A 63 32.74 10.40 -0.42
N LEU A 64 32.66 9.35 0.42
CA LEU A 64 32.80 9.48 1.87
C LEU A 64 34.19 9.94 2.30
N ARG A 65 35.26 9.58 1.57
CA ARG A 65 36.63 10.06 1.85
C ARG A 65 36.77 11.58 1.77
N HIS A 66 35.95 12.27 0.98
CA HIS A 66 35.97 13.73 0.91
C HIS A 66 35.31 14.39 2.13
N TYR A 67 34.60 13.63 2.96
CA TYR A 67 33.86 14.12 4.12
C TYR A 67 34.06 13.18 5.32
N PRO A 68 35.24 13.19 5.96
CA PRO A 68 35.61 12.22 7.00
C PRO A 68 34.74 12.30 8.27
N SER A 69 34.06 13.42 8.50
CA SER A 69 33.11 13.58 9.62
C SER A 69 31.75 12.94 9.38
N ILE A 70 31.46 12.49 8.15
CA ILE A 70 30.18 11.90 7.77
C ILE A 70 30.28 10.38 7.85
N THR A 71 29.37 9.77 8.62
CA THR A 71 29.28 8.31 8.78
C THR A 71 27.94 7.78 8.28
N ILE A 72 27.90 6.50 7.93
CA ILE A 72 26.65 5.77 7.66
C ILE A 72 26.36 4.93 8.91
N PRO A 73 25.16 5.05 9.51
CA PRO A 73 24.83 4.28 10.70
C PRO A 73 24.65 2.79 10.36
N GLU A 74 25.09 1.91 11.26
CA GLU A 74 25.03 0.45 11.06
C GLU A 74 23.60 -0.07 10.86
N ASN A 75 22.62 0.57 11.49
CA ASN A 75 21.21 0.24 11.38
C ASN A 75 20.48 0.95 10.23
N ILE A 76 21.19 1.49 9.23
CA ILE A 76 20.58 2.24 8.11
C ILE A 76 19.51 1.45 7.36
N GLN A 77 19.71 0.14 7.20
CA GLN A 77 18.76 -0.77 6.57
C GLN A 77 17.44 -0.81 7.36
N PHE A 78 17.53 -1.00 8.68
CA PHE A 78 16.37 -0.98 9.57
C PHE A 78 15.65 0.36 9.55
N ILE A 79 16.39 1.48 9.57
CA ILE A 79 15.80 2.83 9.50
C ILE A 79 15.02 3.00 8.19
N ILE A 80 15.59 2.59 7.06
CA ILE A 80 14.92 2.68 5.75
C ILE A 80 13.68 1.79 5.72
N HIS A 81 13.81 0.54 6.15
CA HIS A 81 12.71 -0.42 6.18
C HIS A 81 11.54 0.13 7.01
N HIS A 82 11.81 0.55 8.24
CA HIS A 82 10.82 1.15 9.14
C HIS A 82 10.15 2.38 8.50
N GLN A 83 10.93 3.28 7.88
CA GLN A 83 10.37 4.46 7.22
C GLN A 83 9.48 4.12 6.01
N LEU A 84 9.76 3.05 5.27
CA LEU A 84 8.93 2.57 4.17
C LEU A 84 7.59 2.02 4.69
N LEU A 85 7.62 1.23 5.78
CA LEU A 85 6.41 0.73 6.44
C LEU A 85 5.56 1.87 6.99
N GLU A 86 6.17 2.82 7.70
CA GLU A 86 5.50 4.03 8.18
C GLU A 86 4.89 4.83 7.03
N ARG A 87 5.57 4.90 5.88
CA ARG A 87 4.99 5.59 4.71
C ARG A 87 3.71 4.91 4.21
N ILE A 88 3.64 3.58 4.20
CA ILE A 88 2.42 2.86 3.81
C ILE A 88 1.29 3.18 4.78
N LYS A 89 1.55 3.21 6.10
CA LYS A 89 0.55 3.61 7.11
C LYS A 89 0.03 5.02 6.88
N ILE A 90 0.92 5.99 6.67
CA ILE A 90 0.58 7.38 6.39
C ILE A 90 -0.31 7.46 5.14
N GLU A 91 0.01 6.73 4.08
CA GLU A 91 -0.80 6.75 2.84
C GLU A 91 -2.15 6.05 2.99
N LEU A 92 -2.27 5.00 3.82
CA LEU A 92 -3.57 4.43 4.20
C LEU A 92 -4.44 5.45 4.95
N GLN A 93 -3.86 6.15 5.92
CA GLN A 93 -4.56 7.19 6.67
C GLN A 93 -4.99 8.35 5.75
N ASN A 94 -4.07 8.82 4.90
CA ASN A 94 -4.36 9.85 3.90
C ASN A 94 -5.48 9.42 2.96
N LEU A 95 -5.45 8.19 2.45
CA LEU A 95 -6.48 7.65 1.57
C LEU A 95 -7.85 7.66 2.25
N SER A 96 -7.93 7.20 3.51
CA SER A 96 -9.16 7.30 4.32
C SER A 96 -9.66 8.75 4.42
N ASN A 97 -8.76 9.70 4.69
CA ASN A 97 -9.12 11.12 4.85
C ASN A 97 -9.59 11.74 3.53
N THR A 98 -8.87 11.47 2.44
CA THR A 98 -9.23 11.90 1.09
C THR A 98 -10.58 11.32 0.68
N LEU A 99 -10.80 10.02 0.84
CA LEU A 99 -12.09 9.39 0.53
C LEU A 99 -13.26 9.95 1.34
N ASN A 100 -13.04 10.28 2.62
CA ASN A 100 -14.04 10.96 3.44
C ASN A 100 -14.37 12.36 2.92
N SER A 101 -13.37 13.14 2.50
CA SER A 101 -13.56 14.48 1.93
C SER A 101 -14.27 14.47 0.58
N LEU A 102 -14.02 13.44 -0.24
CA LEU A 102 -14.64 13.25 -1.56
C LEU A 102 -16.02 12.61 -1.49
N SER A 103 -16.40 12.02 -0.35
CA SER A 103 -17.73 11.44 -0.17
C SER A 103 -18.78 12.56 -0.28
N PRO A 104 -19.69 12.51 -1.27
CA PRO A 104 -20.66 13.57 -1.49
C PRO A 104 -21.49 13.79 -0.22
N ARG A 105 -21.47 15.01 0.33
CA ARG A 105 -22.39 15.40 1.41
C ARG A 105 -23.83 15.31 0.88
N PRO A 106 -24.79 14.81 1.68
CA PRO A 106 -26.19 14.89 1.31
C PRO A 106 -26.51 16.38 1.11
N ARG A 107 -26.75 16.77 -0.14
CA ARG A 107 -27.25 18.10 -0.45
C ARG A 107 -28.70 18.08 0.05
N ARG A 108 -29.00 18.86 1.09
CA ARG A 108 -30.39 19.12 1.49
C ARG A 108 -31.10 19.62 0.23
N GLU A 109 -32.13 18.93 -0.17
CA GLU A 109 -32.96 19.27 -1.34
C GLU A 109 -33.53 20.67 -1.13
N SER A 110 -32.92 21.66 -1.78
CA SER A 110 -33.61 22.90 -2.12
C SER A 110 -34.30 22.62 -3.44
N THR A 111 -35.61 22.48 -3.37
CA THR A 111 -36.54 22.32 -4.49
C THR A 111 -36.42 23.50 -5.46
N THR A 112 -35.63 23.35 -6.51
CA THR A 112 -35.81 24.08 -7.75
C THR A 112 -35.54 23.11 -8.90
N SER A 113 -36.65 22.62 -9.44
CA SER A 113 -36.76 21.90 -10.69
C SER A 113 -36.36 22.82 -11.84
N GLU A 114 -35.12 22.71 -12.30
CA GLU A 114 -34.75 23.16 -13.64
C GLU A 114 -33.99 22.07 -14.36
N ASP A 115 -34.53 21.74 -15.53
CA ASP A 115 -34.03 20.80 -16.51
C ASP A 115 -32.53 20.98 -16.75
N ARG A 116 -31.75 19.98 -16.36
CA ARG A 116 -30.42 19.75 -16.91
C ARG A 116 -30.37 18.36 -17.47
N SER A 117 -30.49 18.33 -18.79
CA SER A 117 -30.12 17.26 -19.71
C SER A 117 -28.93 16.48 -19.15
N ALA A 118 -29.22 15.32 -18.57
CA ALA A 118 -28.23 14.40 -18.08
C ALA A 118 -27.47 13.86 -19.29
N SER A 119 -26.27 14.41 -19.54
CA SER A 119 -25.30 13.76 -20.40
C SER A 119 -25.06 12.37 -19.83
N SER A 120 -25.53 11.36 -20.57
CA SER A 120 -25.40 9.93 -20.32
C SER A 120 -23.94 9.47 -20.37
N GLY A 121 -23.09 10.04 -19.51
CA GLY A 121 -21.81 9.47 -19.15
C GLY A 121 -22.07 8.46 -18.03
N ASP A 122 -21.72 7.22 -18.27
CA ASP A 122 -21.70 6.10 -17.32
C ASP A 122 -20.92 6.48 -16.04
N MET A 123 -21.59 7.17 -15.11
CA MET A 123 -21.07 7.58 -13.80
C MET A 123 -21.24 6.44 -12.79
N GLY A 124 -20.93 5.22 -13.22
CA GLY A 124 -20.84 4.05 -12.36
C GLY A 124 -19.86 4.30 -11.23
N TYR A 125 -20.19 3.78 -10.04
CA TYR A 125 -19.31 3.86 -8.88
C TYR A 125 -17.97 3.15 -9.15
N LYS A 126 -16.87 3.91 -9.05
CA LYS A 126 -15.49 3.45 -9.28
C LYS A 126 -14.76 3.27 -7.95
N PRO A 127 -14.64 2.04 -7.40
CA PRO A 127 -13.96 1.80 -6.12
C PRO A 127 -12.45 2.05 -6.26
N ILE A 128 -11.82 2.62 -5.22
CA ILE A 128 -10.36 2.64 -5.10
C ILE A 128 -9.87 1.36 -4.43
N MET A 129 -10.57 0.93 -3.37
CA MET A 129 -10.31 -0.32 -2.69
C MET A 129 -11.58 -1.17 -2.61
N ARG A 130 -11.46 -2.46 -2.98
CA ARG A 130 -12.58 -3.41 -2.93
C ARG A 130 -12.10 -4.76 -2.42
N ARG A 131 -12.83 -5.34 -1.48
CA ARG A 131 -12.66 -6.73 -1.06
C ARG A 131 -13.18 -7.66 -2.17
N LEU A 132 -12.36 -8.61 -2.61
CA LEU A 132 -12.71 -9.58 -3.64
C LEU A 132 -13.58 -10.69 -3.04
N THR A 133 -14.46 -11.28 -3.85
CA THR A 133 -15.21 -12.48 -3.42
C THR A 133 -14.33 -13.72 -3.50
N ASN A 134 -14.69 -14.80 -2.79
CA ASN A 134 -13.95 -16.06 -2.90
C ASN A 134 -13.98 -16.59 -4.34
N ALA A 135 -15.12 -16.49 -5.02
CA ALA A 135 -15.22 -16.85 -6.44
C ALA A 135 -14.26 -16.04 -7.34
N GLN A 136 -14.07 -14.75 -7.05
CA GLN A 136 -13.11 -13.90 -7.78
C GLN A 136 -11.66 -14.23 -7.46
N VAL A 137 -11.36 -14.65 -6.23
CA VAL A 137 -10.01 -15.09 -5.87
C VAL A 137 -9.69 -16.45 -6.50
N SER A 138 -10.65 -17.37 -6.50
CA SER A 138 -10.52 -18.69 -7.12
C SER A 138 -10.34 -18.64 -8.63
N SER A 139 -10.81 -17.58 -9.29
CA SER A 139 -10.62 -17.41 -10.73
C SER A 139 -9.28 -16.77 -11.10
N ILE A 140 -8.50 -16.28 -10.12
CA ILE A 140 -7.19 -15.68 -10.40
C ILE A 140 -6.10 -16.77 -10.25
N PRO A 141 -5.39 -17.12 -11.34
CA PRO A 141 -4.32 -18.10 -11.29
C PRO A 141 -3.23 -17.71 -10.28
N GLY A 142 -2.82 -18.65 -9.43
CA GLY A 142 -1.74 -18.45 -8.45
C GLY A 142 -2.17 -17.91 -7.09
N LEU A 143 -3.42 -17.46 -6.91
CA LEU A 143 -3.97 -17.11 -5.59
C LEU A 143 -4.66 -18.31 -4.91
N SER A 144 -5.13 -19.29 -5.68
CA SER A 144 -5.88 -20.45 -5.16
C SER A 144 -5.00 -21.51 -4.50
N ASN A 145 -3.69 -21.49 -4.71
CA ASN A 145 -2.77 -22.53 -4.21
C ASN A 145 -2.37 -22.34 -2.74
N THR A 146 -2.85 -21.29 -2.07
CA THR A 146 -2.46 -21.01 -0.68
C THR A 146 -3.34 -21.70 0.37
N ILE A 147 -4.52 -22.23 -0.01
CA ILE A 147 -5.41 -22.94 0.92
C ILE A 147 -6.19 -24.01 0.14
N LEU A 148 -5.72 -25.26 0.20
CA LEU A 148 -6.49 -26.53 0.29
C LEU A 148 -5.58 -27.73 -0.05
N PRO A 149 -5.59 -28.82 0.73
CA PRO A 149 -5.10 -30.12 0.30
C PRO A 149 -6.12 -30.79 -0.63
N ASP A 150 -5.61 -31.61 -1.56
CA ASP A 150 -6.32 -32.45 -2.54
C ASP A 150 -7.01 -31.77 -3.74
N GLY A 151 -6.20 -31.57 -4.79
CA GLY A 151 -6.28 -32.46 -5.96
C GLY A 151 -7.61 -32.58 -6.70
N VAL A 152 -8.25 -31.48 -7.11
CA VAL A 152 -9.19 -31.52 -8.25
C VAL A 152 -8.94 -30.32 -9.17
N SER A 153 -8.45 -30.59 -10.38
CA SER A 153 -8.30 -29.62 -11.45
C SER A 153 -9.67 -29.30 -12.05
N VAL A 154 -10.15 -28.07 -11.87
CA VAL A 154 -11.36 -27.57 -12.54
C VAL A 154 -10.92 -26.53 -13.57
N HIS A 155 -11.16 -26.83 -14.85
CA HIS A 155 -10.95 -25.91 -15.97
C HIS A 155 -11.72 -24.60 -15.79
N PRO A 156 -11.14 -23.43 -16.11
CA PRO A 156 -11.86 -22.17 -16.02
C PRO A 156 -12.81 -22.01 -17.21
N HIS A 157 -14.12 -22.09 -16.94
CA HIS A 157 -15.12 -21.57 -17.86
C HIS A 157 -15.13 -20.04 -17.83
N PRO A 158 -15.18 -19.35 -18.98
CA PRO A 158 -15.29 -17.90 -19.04
C PRO A 158 -16.74 -17.50 -18.75
N SER A 159 -17.12 -17.39 -17.47
CA SER A 159 -18.40 -16.78 -17.11
C SER A 159 -18.29 -15.26 -17.30
N SER A 160 -18.90 -14.81 -18.38
CA SER A 160 -18.95 -13.46 -18.94
C SER A 160 -19.78 -12.46 -18.12
N SER A 161 -19.70 -12.49 -16.80
CA SER A 161 -20.44 -11.56 -15.91
C SER A 161 -19.60 -10.93 -14.81
N VAL A 162 -18.26 -11.03 -14.89
CA VAL A 162 -17.35 -10.32 -13.98
C VAL A 162 -17.49 -8.82 -14.26
N ASP A 163 -18.41 -8.20 -13.52
CA ASP A 163 -18.39 -6.81 -13.05
C ASP A 163 -17.42 -5.92 -13.86
N ARG A 164 -17.92 -5.20 -14.87
CA ARG A 164 -17.19 -4.19 -15.64
C ARG A 164 -16.78 -3.02 -14.74
N PHE A 165 -15.95 -3.25 -13.73
CA PHE A 165 -15.31 -2.17 -13.00
C PHE A 165 -14.20 -1.62 -13.90
N GLN A 166 -14.41 -0.41 -14.38
CA GLN A 166 -13.63 0.28 -15.40
C GLN A 166 -12.23 0.74 -14.91
N GLY A 167 -11.62 0.01 -13.98
CA GLY A 167 -10.34 0.37 -13.34
C GLY A 167 -9.33 -0.78 -13.37
N ASP A 168 -8.07 -0.42 -13.52
CA ASP A 168 -6.94 -1.35 -13.48
C ASP A 168 -6.60 -1.72 -12.05
N ILE A 169 -6.48 -3.02 -11.75
CA ILE A 169 -5.92 -3.47 -10.47
C ILE A 169 -4.42 -3.18 -10.50
N ILE A 170 -3.92 -2.48 -9.48
CA ILE A 170 -2.50 -2.06 -9.39
C ILE A 170 -1.77 -2.73 -8.21
N ALA A 171 -2.49 -3.27 -7.24
CA ALA A 171 -1.94 -4.06 -6.15
C ALA A 171 -3.04 -4.94 -5.51
N LEU A 172 -2.64 -6.06 -4.94
CA LEU A 172 -3.47 -6.89 -4.07
C LEU A 172 -2.94 -6.84 -2.64
N LEU A 173 -3.83 -6.72 -1.67
CA LEU A 173 -3.52 -6.74 -0.25
C LEU A 173 -4.20 -7.95 0.37
N ASP A 174 -3.41 -8.85 0.93
CA ASP A 174 -3.92 -9.93 1.77
C ASP A 174 -3.94 -9.45 3.22
N ILE A 175 -5.15 -9.38 3.78
CA ILE A 175 -5.40 -8.96 5.16
C ILE A 175 -5.62 -10.15 6.10
N SER A 176 -5.40 -11.37 5.61
CA SER A 176 -5.41 -12.57 6.45
C SER A 176 -4.42 -12.39 7.61
N ASN A 177 -4.82 -12.86 8.79
CA ASN A 177 -4.02 -12.82 10.01
C ASN A 177 -3.68 -11.41 10.55
N LEU A 178 -4.30 -10.33 10.04
CA LEU A 178 -4.21 -8.99 10.69
C LEU A 178 -5.08 -8.87 11.94
N SER A 179 -6.13 -9.68 12.06
CA SER A 179 -6.90 -9.78 13.29
C SER A 179 -6.34 -10.96 14.08
N PRO A 180 -5.87 -10.78 15.32
CA PRO A 180 -5.35 -11.89 16.10
C PRO A 180 -6.47 -12.92 16.34
N PRO A 181 -6.23 -14.24 16.15
CA PRO A 181 -6.98 -15.20 16.94
C PRO A 181 -6.64 -14.93 18.40
N ALA A 182 -7.65 -14.88 19.27
CA ALA A 182 -7.43 -14.80 20.70
C ALA A 182 -6.40 -15.88 21.10
N SER A 183 -5.30 -15.44 21.73
CA SER A 183 -4.17 -16.25 22.17
C SER A 183 -3.44 -17.05 21.09
N LYS A 184 -2.28 -16.55 20.67
CA LYS A 184 -1.04 -17.33 20.47
C LYS A 184 0.12 -16.37 20.45
N SER A 185 0.69 -16.12 21.62
CA SER A 185 2.05 -15.60 21.77
C SER A 185 3.00 -16.62 21.14
N THR A 186 3.42 -16.37 19.92
CA THR A 186 4.61 -17.04 19.38
C THR A 186 5.60 -15.93 19.11
N ASP A 187 6.54 -15.76 20.03
CA ASP A 187 7.83 -15.16 19.73
C ASP A 187 8.46 -16.03 18.65
N GLN A 188 8.25 -15.64 17.40
CA GLN A 188 9.09 -16.07 16.30
C GLN A 188 9.76 -14.82 15.75
N ASP A 189 10.89 -14.51 16.37
CA ASP A 189 12.01 -13.92 15.68
C ASP A 189 12.40 -14.92 14.58
N ASP A 190 11.85 -14.72 13.39
CA ASP A 190 12.30 -15.47 12.23
C ASP A 190 12.36 -14.53 11.03
N THR A 191 13.59 -14.26 10.62
CA THR A 191 13.98 -13.47 9.45
C THR A 191 13.62 -14.22 8.15
N THR A 192 12.40 -14.74 8.09
CA THR A 192 11.80 -15.25 6.87
C THR A 192 11.74 -14.09 5.89
N LYS A 193 12.46 -14.23 4.77
CA LYS A 193 12.43 -13.24 3.68
C LYS A 193 10.97 -13.02 3.31
N VAL A 194 10.46 -11.81 3.58
CA VAL A 194 9.11 -11.41 3.20
C VAL A 194 9.00 -11.54 1.68
N ALA A 195 8.19 -12.48 1.21
CA ALA A 195 7.95 -12.69 -0.21
C ALA A 195 6.79 -11.81 -0.66
N ILE A 196 6.95 -11.15 -1.82
CA ILE A 196 5.88 -10.41 -2.47
C ILE A 196 5.74 -11.04 -3.86
N PRO A 197 4.85 -12.01 -4.08
CA PRO A 197 4.69 -12.64 -5.38
C PRO A 197 4.02 -11.69 -6.38
N LEU A 198 4.25 -11.92 -7.67
CA LEU A 198 3.53 -11.29 -8.76
C LEU A 198 2.46 -12.25 -9.28
N ILE A 199 1.22 -11.79 -9.30
CA ILE A 199 0.05 -12.56 -9.73
C ILE A 199 -0.38 -12.09 -11.13
N PRO A 200 -0.47 -12.97 -12.13
CA PRO A 200 -0.91 -12.60 -13.47
C PRO A 200 -2.42 -12.33 -13.49
N ILE A 201 -2.82 -11.08 -13.75
CA ILE A 201 -4.21 -10.65 -13.85
C ILE A 201 -4.34 -9.82 -15.12
N GLN A 202 -5.21 -10.24 -16.06
CA GLN A 202 -5.49 -9.51 -17.30
C GLN A 202 -4.21 -9.16 -18.10
N GLY A 203 -3.25 -10.09 -18.16
CA GLY A 203 -1.96 -9.89 -18.84
C GLY A 203 -0.97 -8.96 -18.12
N LYS A 204 -1.28 -8.52 -16.88
CA LYS A 204 -0.40 -7.70 -16.03
C LYS A 204 0.07 -8.51 -14.82
N SER A 205 1.32 -8.30 -14.41
CA SER A 205 1.89 -8.89 -13.19
C SER A 205 1.61 -7.99 -11.99
N ILE A 206 0.66 -8.38 -11.14
CA ILE A 206 0.18 -7.57 -10.00
C ILE A 206 0.80 -8.07 -8.69
N PRO A 207 1.47 -7.21 -7.90
CA PRO A 207 2.05 -7.62 -6.63
C PRO A 207 0.99 -7.91 -5.57
N LEU A 208 1.16 -9.04 -4.86
CA LEU A 208 0.37 -9.41 -3.68
C LEU A 208 1.17 -9.14 -2.40
N TYR A 209 0.63 -8.27 -1.54
CA TYR A 209 1.23 -7.89 -0.27
C TYR A 209 0.46 -8.55 0.87
N THR A 210 1.08 -9.50 1.56
CA THR A 210 0.56 -10.04 2.82
C THR A 210 0.92 -9.09 3.95
N LEU A 211 -0.09 -8.40 4.48
CA LEU A 211 0.15 -7.30 5.43
C LEU A 211 0.62 -7.80 6.80
N SER A 212 0.19 -8.99 7.21
CA SER A 212 0.59 -9.61 8.48
C SER A 212 2.07 -9.98 8.53
N THR A 213 2.68 -10.35 7.38
CA THR A 213 4.12 -10.61 7.27
C THR A 213 4.93 -9.33 7.04
N LEU A 214 4.32 -8.30 6.44
CA LEU A 214 5.00 -7.05 6.11
C LEU A 214 5.16 -6.12 7.33
N PHE A 215 4.22 -6.18 8.27
CA PHE A 215 4.20 -5.31 9.45
C PHE A 215 4.37 -6.11 10.74
N PRO A 216 5.01 -5.53 11.78
CA PRO A 216 5.09 -6.16 13.08
C PRO A 216 3.69 -6.34 13.71
N PRO A 217 3.48 -7.40 14.53
CA PRO A 217 2.18 -7.69 15.16
C PRO A 217 1.57 -6.53 15.94
N SER A 218 2.40 -5.70 16.56
CA SER A 218 1.97 -4.51 17.31
C SER A 218 1.16 -3.51 16.49
N LEU A 219 1.28 -3.54 15.15
CA LEU A 219 0.60 -2.62 14.24
C LEU A 219 -0.62 -3.25 13.53
N HIS A 220 -0.85 -4.56 13.69
CA HIS A 220 -1.87 -5.29 12.94
C HIS A 220 -3.29 -4.76 13.20
N THR A 221 -3.64 -4.52 14.48
CA THR A 221 -4.94 -3.95 14.87
C THR A 221 -5.17 -2.55 14.29
N GLU A 222 -4.13 -1.71 14.27
CA GLU A 222 -4.20 -0.36 13.69
C GLU A 222 -4.49 -0.44 12.18
N LEU A 223 -3.76 -1.29 11.46
CA LEU A 223 -3.91 -1.51 10.03
C LEU A 223 -5.30 -2.04 9.67
N ASP A 224 -5.77 -3.07 10.37
CA ASP A 224 -7.10 -3.65 10.17
C ASP A 224 -8.21 -2.60 10.37
N SER A 225 -8.10 -1.78 11.43
CA SER A 225 -9.03 -0.69 11.70
C SER A 225 -9.07 0.35 10.56
N GLN A 226 -7.91 0.78 10.05
CA GLN A 226 -7.84 1.73 8.94
C GLN A 226 -8.41 1.14 7.64
N ILE A 227 -8.11 -0.13 7.34
CA ILE A 227 -8.63 -0.82 6.15
C ILE A 227 -10.14 -0.96 6.24
N LYS A 228 -10.68 -1.41 7.39
CA LYS A 228 -12.13 -1.49 7.64
C LYS A 228 -12.80 -0.14 7.48
N LYS A 229 -12.16 0.94 7.94
CA LYS A 229 -12.62 2.32 7.75
C LYS A 229 -12.71 2.68 6.26
N ILE A 230 -11.66 2.46 5.48
CA ILE A 230 -11.66 2.70 4.03
C ILE A 230 -12.77 1.91 3.34
N LEU A 231 -12.87 0.60 3.59
CA LEU A 231 -13.90 -0.27 3.01
C LEU A 231 -15.32 0.16 3.42
N SER A 232 -15.50 0.75 4.60
CA SER A 232 -16.80 1.30 5.02
C SER A 232 -17.20 2.54 4.22
N ILE A 233 -16.23 3.43 3.93
CA ILE A 233 -16.44 4.64 3.12
C ILE A 233 -16.77 4.24 1.68
N GLU A 234 -16.07 3.25 1.15
CA GLU A 234 -16.32 2.68 -0.17
C GLU A 234 -17.73 2.08 -0.29
N ARG A 235 -18.13 1.22 0.67
CA ARG A 235 -19.49 0.66 0.72
C ARG A 235 -20.56 1.75 0.80
N ARG A 236 -20.34 2.80 1.60
CA ARG A 236 -21.26 3.94 1.70
C ARG A 236 -21.37 4.69 0.38
N SER A 237 -20.24 4.91 -0.29
CA SER A 237 -20.18 5.58 -1.58
C SER A 237 -20.90 4.78 -2.68
N LYS A 238 -20.69 3.45 -2.72
CA LYS A 238 -21.42 2.54 -3.62
C LYS A 238 -22.93 2.65 -3.42
N ARG A 239 -23.41 2.53 -2.17
CA ARG A 239 -24.84 2.62 -1.85
C ARG A 239 -25.46 3.95 -2.30
N ARG A 240 -24.75 5.06 -2.09
CA ARG A 240 -25.23 6.39 -2.51
C ARG A 240 -25.26 6.55 -4.04
N SER A 241 -24.29 5.99 -4.75
CA SER A 241 -24.27 5.99 -6.21
C SER A 241 -25.46 5.20 -6.78
N ILE A 242 -25.75 4.02 -6.23
CA ILE A 242 -26.92 3.22 -6.64
C ILE A 242 -28.23 4.00 -6.43
N LEU A 243 -28.42 4.60 -5.25
CA LEU A 243 -29.61 5.41 -4.95
C LEU A 243 -29.78 6.60 -5.91
N ARG A 244 -28.67 7.27 -6.30
CA ARG A 244 -28.71 8.40 -7.24
C ARG A 244 -29.11 8.01 -8.65
N LEU A 245 -28.78 6.80 -9.08
CA LEU A 245 -29.09 6.30 -10.41
C LEU A 245 -30.54 5.80 -10.53
N GLY A 246 -31.37 5.95 -9.49
CA GLY A 246 -32.75 5.44 -9.48
C GLY A 246 -32.83 3.91 -9.57
N LEU A 247 -31.69 3.23 -9.55
CA LEU A 247 -31.59 1.78 -9.43
C LEU A 247 -32.09 1.46 -8.02
N GLY A 248 -33.33 0.96 -7.95
CA GLY A 248 -33.98 0.64 -6.69
C GLY A 248 -33.01 -0.05 -5.75
N ALA A 249 -33.04 0.32 -4.46
CA ALA A 249 -32.26 -0.33 -3.43
C ALA A 249 -32.76 -1.77 -3.26
N GLY A 250 -32.47 -2.62 -4.24
CA GLY A 250 -32.71 -4.04 -4.18
C GLY A 250 -32.04 -4.52 -2.91
N SER A 251 -32.84 -5.05 -2.00
CA SER A 251 -32.42 -5.81 -0.85
C SER A 251 -31.72 -7.08 -1.34
N GLY A 252 -30.55 -6.93 -1.96
CA GLY A 252 -29.67 -8.04 -2.27
C GLY A 252 -29.30 -8.73 -0.96
N PRO A 253 -29.33 -10.07 -0.91
CA PRO A 253 -29.22 -10.81 0.33
C PRO A 253 -27.95 -10.41 1.08
N LYS A 254 -28.04 -10.39 2.42
CA LYS A 254 -26.90 -10.29 3.35
C LYS A 254 -25.99 -11.53 3.17
N GLN A 255 -25.36 -11.71 2.01
CA GLN A 255 -24.26 -12.65 1.82
C GLN A 255 -23.01 -12.04 2.47
N LYS A 256 -22.98 -12.13 3.80
CA LYS A 256 -21.80 -11.79 4.60
C LYS A 256 -20.69 -12.84 4.43
N SER A 257 -20.95 -13.95 3.72
CA SER A 257 -20.14 -15.18 3.71
C SER A 257 -19.27 -15.42 2.49
N ASP A 258 -19.29 -14.57 1.44
CA ASP A 258 -18.51 -14.82 0.22
C ASP A 258 -17.34 -13.84 -0.01
N LEU A 259 -16.97 -13.04 0.99
CA LEU A 259 -15.86 -12.09 0.87
C LEU A 259 -14.53 -12.71 1.34
N SER A 260 -13.57 -12.84 0.43
CA SER A 260 -12.19 -13.29 0.73
C SER A 260 -11.41 -12.25 1.54
N ASP A 261 -10.28 -12.63 2.14
CA ASP A 261 -9.36 -11.68 2.79
C ASP A 261 -8.45 -10.92 1.80
N ILE A 262 -8.72 -11.00 0.50
CA ILE A 262 -7.98 -10.27 -0.53
C ILE A 262 -8.71 -8.97 -0.88
N ILE A 263 -7.95 -7.88 -0.86
CA ILE A 263 -8.40 -6.55 -1.28
C ILE A 263 -7.65 -6.15 -2.54
N ALA A 264 -8.39 -5.76 -3.57
CA ALA A 264 -7.83 -5.14 -4.76
C ALA A 264 -7.78 -3.60 -4.60
N LEU A 265 -6.62 -3.04 -4.91
CA LEU A 265 -6.41 -1.60 -5.08
C LEU A 265 -6.48 -1.28 -6.58
N TYR A 266 -7.29 -0.28 -6.93
CA TYR A 266 -7.57 0.11 -8.31
C TYR A 266 -6.98 1.49 -8.63
N SER A 267 -6.59 1.66 -9.90
CA SER A 267 -6.40 2.96 -10.54
C SER A 267 -7.45 3.15 -11.63
N HIS A 268 -7.97 4.37 -11.75
CA HIS A 268 -8.86 4.73 -12.85
C HIS A 268 -8.16 5.79 -13.70
N PRO A 269 -7.92 5.55 -15.00
CA PRO A 269 -7.15 6.46 -15.87
C PRO A 269 -7.90 7.75 -16.26
N SER A 270 -9.12 7.97 -15.76
CA SER A 270 -9.90 9.17 -16.09
C SER A 270 -9.29 10.42 -15.43
N THR A 271 -9.00 11.43 -16.25
CA THR A 271 -8.46 12.73 -15.85
C THR A 271 -9.47 13.60 -15.09
N GLU A 272 -10.77 13.29 -15.21
CA GLU A 272 -11.85 14.08 -14.61
C GLU A 272 -12.20 13.62 -13.19
N ASP A 273 -11.96 12.34 -12.87
CA ASP A 273 -12.27 11.78 -11.56
C ASP A 273 -11.06 11.86 -10.61
N ARG A 274 -11.05 12.89 -9.75
CA ARG A 274 -10.05 13.03 -8.67
C ARG A 274 -9.96 11.80 -7.75
N ARG A 275 -11.00 10.97 -7.72
CA ARG A 275 -11.03 9.70 -6.98
C ARG A 275 -10.11 8.66 -7.62
N GLY A 276 -10.02 8.64 -8.95
CA GLY A 276 -9.26 7.64 -9.73
C GLY A 276 -7.76 7.58 -9.42
N ILE A 277 -7.19 8.71 -9.00
CA ILE A 277 -5.77 8.84 -8.66
C ILE A 277 -5.47 8.70 -7.16
N SER A 278 -6.50 8.66 -6.30
CA SER A 278 -6.28 8.75 -4.84
C SER A 278 -5.63 7.48 -4.26
N GLY A 279 -5.73 6.33 -4.93
CA GLY A 279 -5.05 5.09 -4.57
C GLY A 279 -3.57 5.01 -4.97
N ILE A 280 -3.13 5.85 -5.91
CA ILE A 280 -1.77 5.80 -6.49
C ILE A 280 -0.68 6.01 -5.43
N PRO A 281 -0.78 6.99 -4.50
CA PRO A 281 0.26 7.18 -3.48
C PRO A 281 0.49 5.95 -2.60
N LEU A 282 -0.58 5.22 -2.25
CA LEU A 282 -0.49 3.98 -1.49
C LEU A 282 0.19 2.89 -2.33
N ALA A 283 -0.21 2.72 -3.59
CA ALA A 283 0.44 1.77 -4.51
C ALA A 283 1.94 2.05 -4.69
N VAL A 284 2.32 3.32 -4.80
CA VAL A 284 3.74 3.73 -4.89
C VAL A 284 4.49 3.42 -3.59
N ALA A 285 3.88 3.63 -2.42
CA ALA A 285 4.49 3.27 -1.14
C ALA A 285 4.73 1.75 -1.03
N LEU A 286 3.73 0.94 -1.42
CA LEU A 286 3.83 -0.52 -1.49
C LEU A 286 4.90 -0.97 -2.51
N TRP A 287 4.96 -0.35 -3.68
CA TRP A 287 5.98 -0.67 -4.68
C TRP A 287 7.40 -0.37 -4.17
N ARG A 288 7.58 0.72 -3.42
CA ARG A 288 8.89 1.06 -2.86
C ARG A 288 9.39 0.02 -1.86
N ILE A 289 8.52 -0.54 -1.01
CA ILE A 289 8.93 -1.61 -0.11
C ILE A 289 9.27 -2.89 -0.89
N ARG A 290 8.51 -3.19 -1.96
CA ARG A 290 8.86 -4.28 -2.88
C ARG A 290 10.24 -4.10 -3.52
N CYS A 291 10.57 -2.90 -4.00
CA CYS A 291 11.89 -2.57 -4.52
C CYS A 291 12.98 -2.75 -3.46
N PHE A 292 12.74 -2.26 -2.24
CA PHE A 292 13.66 -2.39 -1.13
C PHE A 292 13.99 -3.86 -0.84
N LEU A 293 12.98 -4.73 -0.78
CA LEU A 293 13.16 -6.17 -0.58
C LEU A 293 13.76 -6.90 -1.80
N GLY A 294 14.14 -6.18 -2.85
CA GLY A 294 14.86 -6.71 -4.01
C GLY A 294 13.98 -7.19 -5.16
N TYR A 295 12.67 -7.28 -4.98
CA TYR A 295 11.78 -7.86 -6.00
C TYR A 295 11.29 -6.87 -7.07
N GLY A 296 11.56 -5.57 -6.91
CA GLY A 296 11.15 -4.53 -7.87
C GLY A 296 12.17 -4.24 -8.98
N TRP A 297 13.29 -4.96 -9.00
CA TRP A 297 14.43 -4.68 -9.89
C TRP A 297 14.70 -5.80 -10.92
N GLY A 298 13.97 -6.91 -10.85
CA GLY A 298 14.04 -7.99 -11.84
C GLY A 298 12.94 -7.84 -12.90
N SER A 299 13.35 -7.92 -14.16
CA SER A 299 12.50 -8.17 -15.34
C SER A 299 12.55 -9.65 -15.69
#